data_AF-A0A4Q3HF24-F1
#
_entry.id   AF-A0A4Q3HF24-F1
#
_cell.length_a   1.000
_cell.length_b   1.000
_cell.length_c   1.000
_cell.angle_alpha   90.00
_cell.angle_beta   90.00
_cell.angle_gamma   90.00
#
_symmetry.space_group_name_H-M   'P 1'
#
loop_
_entity.id
_entity.type
_entity.pdbx_description
1 polymer ?
#
loop_
_entity_poly.entity_id
_entity_poly.type
_entity_poly.pdbx_seq_one_letter_code
_entity_poly.pdbx_strand_id
1 'polypeptide(L)' 'MTIALYPGSFDPMTNGHLDILVQALNIAERVVVAIGVHPGKVPVFSFEERAALIAA' A
#
# COMPACT_ATOMS: atom_id res chain seq x y z
N MET A 1 -1.79 15.00 15.60
CA MET A 1 -1.42 13.65 15.14
C MET A 1 -2.53 12.99 14.34
N THR A 2 -2.63 13.36 13.06
CA THR A 2 -3.52 12.69 12.10
C THR A 2 -2.85 11.44 11.55
N ILE A 3 -3.53 10.29 11.67
CA ILE A 3 -3.08 9.00 11.09
C ILE A 3 -4.04 8.64 9.95
N ALA A 4 -3.52 8.50 8.73
CA ALA A 4 -4.27 8.03 7.58
C ALA A 4 -4.06 6.53 7.36
N LEU A 5 -5.11 5.85 6.91
CA LEU A 5 -5.07 4.46 6.45
C LEU A 5 -5.16 4.46 4.92
N TYR A 6 -4.20 3.81 4.26
CA TYR A 6 -4.20 3.62 2.80
C TYR A 6 -4.29 2.12 2.47
N PRO A 7 -5.51 1.57 2.37
CA PRO A 7 -5.72 0.15 2.11
C PRO A 7 -5.69 -0.15 0.61
N GLY A 8 -5.13 -1.30 0.24
CA GLY A 8 -5.10 -1.75 -1.16
C GLY A 8 -4.53 -3.15 -1.32
N SER A 9 -4.77 -3.77 -2.48
CA SER A 9 -4.14 -5.06 -2.80
C SER A 9 -2.64 -4.88 -3.10
N PHE A 10 -2.25 -3.76 -3.73
CA PHE A 10 -0.86 -3.48 -4.10
C PHE A 10 -0.15 -4.67 -4.76
N ASP A 11 -0.81 -5.27 -5.76
CA ASP A 11 -0.36 -6.47 -6.46
C ASP A 11 -0.12 -6.20 -7.96
N PRO A 12 0.97 -5.50 -8.34
CA PRO A 12 1.95 -4.82 -7.48
C PRO A 12 1.56 -3.36 -7.14
N MET A 13 2.35 -2.70 -6.29
CA MET A 13 2.31 -1.25 -6.18
C MET A 13 2.69 -0.62 -7.54
N THR A 14 2.04 0.49 -7.91
CA THR A 14 2.25 1.19 -9.19
C THR A 14 2.67 2.63 -8.90
N ASN A 15 3.17 3.33 -9.91
CA ASN A 15 3.51 4.75 -9.77
C ASN A 15 2.29 5.62 -9.41
N GLY A 16 1.08 5.23 -9.83
CA GLY A 16 -0.15 5.91 -9.41
C GLY A 16 -0.45 5.69 -7.93
N HIS A 17 -0.22 4.48 -7.40
CA HIS A 17 -0.35 4.23 -5.97
C HIS A 17 0.67 5.02 -5.15
N LEU A 18 1.90 5.13 -5.65
CA LEU A 18 2.98 5.90 -5.03
C LEU A 18 2.66 7.39 -4.99
N ASP A 19 2.14 7.96 -6.08
CA ASP A 19 1.73 9.37 -6.12
C ASP A 19 0.69 9.67 -5.02
N ILE A 20 -0.34 8.82 -4.89
CA ILE A 20 -1.35 8.96 -3.83
C ILE A 20 -0.73 8.84 -2.43
N LEU A 21 0.21 7.91 -2.22
CA LEU A 21 0.92 7.79 -0.93
C LEU A 21 1.70 9.06 -0.59
N VAL A 22 2.40 9.64 -1.57
CA VAL A 22 3.13 10.91 -1.41
C VAL A 22 2.17 12.05 -1.08
N GLN A 23 1.04 12.16 -1.77
CA GLN A 23 0.03 13.17 -1.45
C GLN A 23 -0.59 12.97 -0.06
N ALA A 24 -0.81 11.73 0.37
CA ALA A 24 -1.32 11.44 1.71
C ALA A 24 -0.35 11.89 2.82
N LEU A 25 0.96 11.74 2.59
CA LEU A 25 2.00 12.21 3.52
C LEU A 25 2.05 13.74 3.64
N ASN A 26 1.55 14.49 2.65
CA ASN A 26 1.47 15.96 2.73
C ASN A 26 0.35 16.46 3.66
N ILE A 27 -0.62 15.61 4.02
CA ILE A 27 -1.80 16.00 4.81
C ILE A 27 -1.97 15.22 6.12
N ALA A 28 -1.22 14.13 6.31
CA ALA A 28 -1.25 13.30 7.52
C ALA A 28 0.15 13.12 8.10
N GLU A 29 0.27 13.18 9.43
CA GLU A 29 1.54 12.98 10.15
C GLU A 29 2.06 11.53 10.02
N ARG A 30 1.14 10.57 9.84
CA ARG A 30 1.47 9.16 9.63
C ARG A 30 0.51 8.54 8.63
N VAL A 31 1.04 7.75 7.69
CA VAL A 31 0.25 6.93 6.77
C VAL A 31 0.54 5.46 7.04
N VAL A 32 -0.51 4.65 7.21
CA VAL A 32 -0.42 3.19 7.35
C VAL A 32 -0.88 2.56 6.03
N VAL A 33 0.05 1.93 5.32
CA VAL A 33 -0.27 1.17 4.10
C VAL A 33 -0.74 -0.23 4.51
N ALA A 34 -2.01 -0.54 4.25
CA ALA A 34 -2.61 -1.82 4.62
C ALA A 34 -2.76 -2.72 3.39
N ILE A 35 -1.88 -3.72 3.27
CA ILE A 35 -1.89 -4.69 2.17
C ILE A 35 -2.99 -5.72 2.41
N GLY A 36 -4.01 -5.70 1.58
CA GLY A 36 -5.12 -6.65 1.63
C GLY A 36 -4.71 -8.05 1.20
N VAL A 37 -5.16 -9.06 1.93
CA VAL A 37 -5.10 -10.47 1.54
C VAL A 37 -6.53 -10.93 1.28
N HIS A 38 -6.83 -11.34 0.05
CA HIS A 38 -8.17 -11.78 -0.35
C HIS A 38 -8.15 -13.27 -0.71
N PRO A 39 -8.80 -14.16 0.05
CA PRO A 39 -8.70 -15.61 -0.16
C PRO A 39 -9.27 -16.08 -1.51
N GLY A 40 -10.20 -15.32 -2.09
CA GLY A 40 -10.80 -15.61 -3.41
C GLY A 40 -10.06 -15.02 -4.61
N LYS A 41 -8.88 -14.40 -4.43
CA LYS A 41 -8.08 -13.86 -5.54
C LYS A 41 -6.71 -14.53 -5.52
N VAL A 42 -6.23 -14.93 -6.70
CA VAL A 42 -4.86 -15.43 -6.86
C VAL A 42 -3.98 -14.21 -7.18
N PRO A 43 -3.12 -13.77 -6.26
CA PRO A 43 -2.27 -12.62 -6.51
C PRO A 43 -1.09 -12.99 -7.42
N VAL A 44 -0.54 -12.00 -8.12
CA VAL A 44 0.69 -12.15 -8.90
C VAL A 44 1.89 -12.32 -7.99
N PHE A 45 1.91 -11.58 -6.87
CA PHE A 45 2.95 -11.63 -5.86
C PHE A 45 2.41 -12.11 -4.51
N SER A 46 3.22 -12.86 -3.76
CA SER A 46 2.95 -13.19 -2.36
C SER A 46 2.79 -11.93 -1.51
N PHE A 47 2.23 -12.08 -0.30
CA PHE A 47 2.11 -10.94 0.62
C PHE A 47 3.48 -10.34 0.93
N GLU A 48 4.47 -11.20 1.14
CA GLU A 48 5.85 -10.88 1.49
C GLU A 48 6.54 -10.13 0.35
N GLU A 49 6.37 -10.58 -0.90
CA GLU A 49 6.89 -9.88 -2.08
C GLU A 49 6.25 -8.50 -2.25
N ARG A 50 4.92 -8.38 -2.09
CA ARG A 50 4.24 -7.08 -2.14
C ARG A 50 4.73 -6.14 -1.04
N ALA A 51 4.92 -6.64 0.18
CA ALA A 51 5.48 -5.85 1.27
C ALA A 51 6.92 -5.40 0.97
N ALA A 52 7.74 -6.29 0.41
CA ALA A 52 9.11 -5.96 0.02
C ALA A 52 9.16 -4.89 -1.10
N LEU A 53 8.27 -4.96 -2.09
CA LEU A 53 8.18 -3.96 -3.16
C LEU A 53 7.76 -2.57 -2.68
N ILE A 54 7.06 -2.48 -1.54
CA ILE A 54 6.62 -1.20 -0.93
C ILE A 54 7.68 -0.66 0.04
N ALA A 55 8.44 -1.55 0.69
CA ALA A 55 9.46 -1.18 1.67
C ALA A 55 10.82 -0.84 1.04
N ALA A 56 11.01 -1.14 -0.25
CA ALA A 56 12.20 -0.82 -1.03
C ALA A 56 12.29 0.68 -1.37
#